data_AF-A0A0C4YFE9-F1
#
_entry.id   AF-A0A0C4YFE9-F1
#
_cell.length_a   1.000
_cell.length_b   1.000
_cell.length_c   1.000
_cell.angle_alpha   90.00
_cell.angle_beta   90.00
_cell.angle_gamma   90.00
#
_symmetry.space_group_name_H-M   'P 1'
#
loop_
_entity.id
_entity.type
_entity.pdbx_description
1 polymer ?
#
loop_
_entity_poly.entity_id
_entity_poly.type
_entity_poly.pdbx_seq_one_letter_code
_entity_poly.pdbx_strand_id
1 'polypeptide(L)' 'MREVMSAHIEQFVARIDKALGGDPEKALFAVSALIGALVVSRVMADEKHSDAVLAAAKRELLALEENC' A
#
# COMPACT_ATOMS: atom_id res chain seq x y z
N MET A 1 -5.16 10.94 -19.23
CA MET A 1 -4.94 11.01 -17.76
C MET A 1 -5.24 9.68 -17.07
N ARG A 2 -6.42 9.06 -17.31
CA ARG A 2 -6.73 7.70 -16.81
C ARG A 2 -5.68 6.65 -17.20
N GLU A 3 -5.25 6.62 -18.47
CA GLU A 3 -4.25 5.65 -18.95
C GLU A 3 -2.86 5.87 -18.34
N VAL A 4 -2.44 7.13 -18.18
CA VAL A 4 -1.16 7.45 -17.51
C VAL A 4 -1.18 6.99 -16.06
N MET A 5 -2.30 7.18 -15.36
CA MET A 5 -2.48 6.73 -13.98
C MET A 5 -2.55 5.20 -13.87
N SER A 6 -3.23 4.51 -14.80
CA SER A 6 -3.27 3.04 -14.78
C SER A 6 -1.88 2.44 -14.97
N ALA A 7 -1.13 2.93 -15.96
CA ALA A 7 0.24 2.48 -16.19
C ALA A 7 1.15 2.71 -14.97
N HIS A 8 0.94 3.79 -14.22
CA HIS A 8 1.70 4.07 -13.01
C HIS A 8 1.35 3.12 -11.86
N ILE A 9 0.05 2.83 -11.67
CA ILE A 9 -0.42 1.87 -10.67
C ILE A 9 0.05 0.46 -11.03
N GLU A 10 -0.06 0.04 -12.29
CA GLU A 10 0.40 -1.27 -12.77
C GLU A 10 1.91 -1.44 -12.55
N GLN A 11 2.71 -0.43 -12.85
CA GLN A 11 4.15 -0.45 -12.53
C GLN A 11 4.44 -0.50 -11.04
N PHE A 12 3.62 0.17 -10.21
CA PHE A 12 3.80 0.15 -8.77
C PHE A 12 3.45 -1.24 -8.18
N VAL A 13 2.35 -1.85 -8.63
CA VAL A 13 1.99 -3.23 -8.29
C VAL A 13 3.10 -4.19 -8.70
N ALA A 14 3.64 -4.07 -9.92
CA ALA A 14 4.72 -4.95 -10.38
C ALA A 14 6.00 -4.84 -9.53
N ARG A 15 6.31 -3.65 -9.00
CA ARG A 15 7.45 -3.47 -8.08
C ARG A 15 7.21 -4.09 -6.72
N ILE A 16 6.00 -3.94 -6.19
CA ILE A 16 5.60 -4.54 -4.90
C ILE A 16 5.55 -6.06 -5.03
N ASP A 17 4.99 -6.58 -6.12
CA ASP A 17 4.97 -8.01 -6.44
C ASP A 17 6.37 -8.61 -6.44
N LYS A 18 7.30 -7.95 -7.15
CA LYS A 18 8.72 -8.34 -7.14
C LYS A 18 9.35 -8.28 -5.74
N ALA A 19 8.95 -7.32 -4.91
CA ALA A 19 9.46 -7.18 -3.55
C ALA A 19 8.91 -8.25 -2.60
N LEU A 20 7.65 -8.66 -2.80
CA LEU A 20 6.96 -9.66 -1.98
C LEU A 20 7.16 -11.11 -2.47
N GLY A 21 8.07 -11.34 -3.43
CA GLY A 21 8.39 -12.68 -3.90
C GLY A 21 7.50 -13.25 -5.00
N GLY A 22 6.68 -12.43 -5.67
CA GLY A 22 5.89 -12.84 -6.83
C GLY A 22 4.49 -13.36 -6.51
N ASP A 23 3.79 -12.73 -5.56
CA ASP A 23 2.36 -12.95 -5.30
C ASP A 23 1.54 -11.72 -5.75
N PRO A 24 0.92 -11.76 -6.94
CA PRO A 24 0.22 -10.63 -7.52
C PRO A 24 -0.99 -10.18 -6.70
N GLU A 25 -1.66 -11.12 -6.01
CA GLU A 25 -2.83 -10.82 -5.19
C GLU A 25 -2.42 -10.07 -3.92
N LYS A 26 -1.36 -10.54 -3.25
CA LYS A 26 -0.75 -9.82 -2.12
C LYS A 26 -0.23 -8.44 -2.53
N ALA A 27 0.38 -8.33 -3.71
CA ALA A 27 0.90 -7.07 -4.21
C ALA A 27 -0.20 -6.04 -4.47
N LEU A 28 -1.31 -6.46 -5.07
CA LEU A 28 -2.46 -5.60 -5.31
C LEU A 28 -3.13 -5.18 -4.00
N PHE A 29 -3.24 -6.10 -3.04
CA PHE A 29 -3.74 -5.82 -1.70
C PHE A 29 -2.85 -4.79 -0.98
N ALA A 30 -1.54 -4.99 -0.99
CA ALA A 30 -0.57 -4.08 -0.39
C ALA A 30 -0.63 -2.67 -0.98
N VAL A 31 -0.69 -2.55 -2.31
CA VAL A 31 -0.84 -1.26 -2.99
C VAL A 31 -2.16 -0.58 -2.61
N SER A 32 -3.26 -1.33 -2.57
CA SER A 32 -4.57 -0.80 -2.17
C SER A 32 -4.59 -0.32 -0.72
N ALA A 33 -3.97 -1.07 0.19
CA ALA A 33 -3.83 -0.70 1.60
C ALA A 33 -2.97 0.56 1.77
N LEU A 34 -1.86 0.68 1.05
CA LEU A 34 -0.98 1.87 1.07
C LEU A 34 -1.71 3.13 0.59
N ILE A 35 -2.44 3.04 -0.52
CA ILE A 35 -3.21 4.16 -1.08
C ILE A 35 -4.36 4.52 -0.13
N GLY A 36 -5.09 3.52 0.37
CA GLY A 36 -6.18 3.72 1.33
C GLY A 36 -5.71 4.38 2.62
N ALA A 37 -4.60 3.88 3.20
CA ALA A 37 -4.00 4.46 4.40
C ALA A 37 -3.56 5.91 4.19
N LEU A 38 -2.98 6.25 3.03
CA LEU A 38 -2.59 7.62 2.70
C LEU A 38 -3.80 8.55 2.59
N VAL A 39 -4.89 8.09 1.95
CA VAL A 39 -6.13 8.87 1.85
C VAL A 39 -6.74 9.10 3.23
N VAL A 40 -6.81 8.06 4.07
CA VAL A 40 -7.34 8.16 5.43
C VAL A 40 -6.48 9.10 6.28
N SER A 41 -5.16 8.96 6.22
CA SER A 41 -4.20 9.85 6.90
C SER A 41 -4.41 11.31 6.53
N ARG A 42 -4.65 11.62 5.25
CA ARG A 42 -4.91 13.01 4.80
C ARG A 42 -6.26 13.58 5.23
N VAL A 43 -7.26 12.73 5.48
CA VAL A 43 -8.61 13.15 5.88
C VAL A 43 -8.73 13.26 7.40
N MET A 44 -7.96 12.48 8.16
CA MET A 44 -7.91 12.62 9.61
C MET A 44 -7.17 13.91 9.99
N ALA A 45 -7.94 14.91 10.46
CA ALA A 45 -7.43 16.22 10.85
C ALA A 45 -6.55 16.23 12.12
N ASP A 46 -6.49 15.12 12.86
CA ASP A 46 -5.65 14.95 14.04
C ASP A 46 -4.34 14.23 13.66
N GLU A 47 -3.22 14.95 13.72
CA GLU A 47 -1.88 14.47 13.33
C GLU A 47 -1.50 13.17 14.04
N LYS A 48 -1.90 12.98 15.31
CA LYS A 48 -1.59 11.75 16.07
C LYS A 48 -2.29 10.51 15.52
N HIS A 49 -3.48 10.67 14.94
CA HIS A 49 -4.22 9.55 14.36
C HIS A 49 -3.71 9.22 12.95
N SER A 50 -3.24 10.21 12.19
CA SER A 50 -2.61 10.01 10.89
C SER A 50 -1.38 9.08 10.98
N ASP A 51 -0.48 9.33 11.94
CA ASP A 51 0.71 8.52 12.14
C ASP A 51 0.38 7.09 12.61
N ALA A 52 -0.67 6.94 13.42
CA ALA A 52 -1.12 5.63 13.89
C ALA A 52 -1.64 4.76 12.72
N VAL A 53 -2.35 5.35 11.75
CA VAL A 53 -2.84 4.64 10.55
C VAL A 53 -1.68 4.19 9.68
N LEU A 54 -0.68 5.05 9.46
CA LEU A 54 0.52 4.69 8.69
C LEU A 54 1.34 3.60 9.39
N ALA A 55 1.49 3.69 10.72
CA ALA A 55 2.19 2.68 11.51
C ALA A 55 1.46 1.31 11.48
N ALA A 56 0.13 1.31 11.52
CA ALA A 56 -0.68 0.09 11.40
C ALA A 56 -0.52 -0.55 10.01
N ALA A 57 -0.67 0.23 8.94
CA ALA A 57 -0.49 -0.26 7.58
C ALA A 57 0.91 -0.85 7.34
N LYS A 58 1.96 -0.18 7.86
CA LYS A 58 3.34 -0.70 7.79
C LYS A 58 3.49 -2.03 8.53
N ARG A 59 2.88 -2.18 9.71
CA ARG A 59 2.95 -3.40 10.50
C ARG A 59 2.31 -4.59 9.77
N GLU A 60 1.12 -4.38 9.22
CA GLU A 60 0.40 -5.42 8.45
C GLU A 60 1.17 -5.80 7.18
N LEU A 61 1.78 -4.83 6.49
CA LEU A 61 2.62 -5.10 5.31
C LEU A 61 3.87 -5.92 5.64
N LEU A 62 4.54 -5.63 6.75
CA LEU A 62 5.70 -6.40 7.21
C LEU A 62 5.30 -7.82 7.62
N ALA A 63 4.15 -7.99 8.27
CA ALA A 63 3.61 -9.31 8.60
C ALA A 63 3.24 -10.12 7.34
N LEU A 64 2.91 -9.45 6.23
CA LEU A 64 2.67 -10.09 4.92
C LEU A 64 3.97 -10.58 4.28
N GLU A 65 5.10 -9.90 4.51
CA GLU A 65 6.44 -10.28 4.04
C GLU A 65 7.00 -11.48 4.83
N GLU A 66 6.79 -11.51 6.16
CA GLU A 66 7.29 -12.59 7.04
C GLU A 66 6.57 -13.95 6.86
N ASN A 67 5.40 -13.96 6.19
CA ASN A 67 4.62 -15.18 5.91
C ASN A 67 4.83 -15.73 4.49
N CYS A 68 5.96 -15.42 3.85
CA CYS A 68 6.41 -15.95 2.56
C CYS A 68 7.69 -16.79 2.74
#